data_AF-A0A7S2LTD4-F1
#
_entry.id   AF-A0A7S2LTD4-F1
#
_cell.length_a   1.000
_cell.length_b   1.000
_cell.length_c   1.000
_cell.angle_alpha   90.00
_cell.angle_beta   90.00
_cell.angle_gamma   90.00
#
_symmetry.space_group_name_H-M   'P 1'
#
loop_
_entity.id
_entity.type
_entity.pdbx_description
1 polymer ?
#
loop_
_entity_poly.entity_id
_entity_poly.type
_entity_poly.pdbx_seq_one_letter_code
_entity_poly.pdbx_strand_id
1 'polypeptide(L)'
;ATEESAETEPSTQDSTEDPTESPSSEPSVTPTQVPSSSPSLKPTPLPTPEPTEKPTPEVVSSDPTNCSNPNVIVGIEILTDGYGQQTGYTFTDGSGVIKKKRETGTMLSDEKYLDEICISPGTYELKMEDTKGNGLRFPANVAVHLGGLKILHDFTFNERTRSYTIQAGFNPVLDSTESEWLDGHNLRRKEFHEANGKEFRPLTWSPEMAQGASDWAGKIVTDGCVLSREQDVDYGELTFAMITSNDNAVRTQPEKILKRWYDSKIDPTVSSLVNDSETPGLAFSQVVWHSSRYLGCAKQVGQIPDGKYCHVVLCRYATTGNCNVKMQSNEWKGPTLADKSICSSVCPENEGCH
;
A
#
# COMPACT_ATOMS: atom_id res chain seq x y z
N ALA A 1 -55.47 4.91 41.40
CA ALA A 1 -56.07 4.77 40.06
C ALA A 1 -55.65 3.41 39.57
N THR A 2 -56.55 2.46 39.77
CA THR A 2 -56.37 1.01 39.91
C THR A 2 -57.67 0.40 39.42
N GLU A 3 -57.59 -0.52 38.47
CA GLU A 3 -58.60 -1.52 38.06
C GLU A 3 -57.75 -2.74 37.62
N GLU A 4 -57.76 -3.90 38.28
CA GLU A 4 -58.80 -4.95 38.43
C GLU A 4 -59.08 -5.66 37.09
N SER A 5 -58.40 -6.79 36.79
CA SER A 5 -58.62 -8.20 37.18
C SER A 5 -59.76 -8.93 36.44
N ALA A 6 -59.42 -10.01 35.73
CA ALA A 6 -60.12 -11.29 35.82
C ALA A 6 -59.28 -12.43 35.20
N GLU A 7 -59.54 -13.63 35.67
CA GLU A 7 -58.69 -14.82 35.80
C GLU A 7 -59.09 -15.92 34.80
N THR A 8 -58.18 -16.83 34.43
CA THR A 8 -58.53 -18.21 34.02
C THR A 8 -57.34 -19.14 34.18
N GLU A 9 -57.57 -20.31 34.77
CA GLU A 9 -56.60 -21.37 35.14
C GLU A 9 -56.99 -22.72 34.45
N PRO A 10 -56.38 -23.91 34.73
CA PRO A 10 -55.40 -24.62 33.88
C PRO A 10 -55.84 -26.04 33.41
N SER A 11 -54.98 -26.84 32.73
CA SER A 11 -54.75 -28.29 32.98
C SER A 11 -53.90 -29.06 31.91
N THR A 12 -52.78 -29.62 32.41
CA THR A 12 -51.93 -30.83 32.21
C THR A 12 -51.88 -31.81 30.99
N GLN A 13 -50.67 -32.43 30.92
CA GLN A 13 -50.20 -33.79 30.52
C GLN A 13 -49.44 -33.87 29.18
N ASP A 14 -48.10 -34.03 29.15
CA ASP A 14 -47.19 -35.13 29.57
C ASP A 14 -47.15 -36.30 28.56
N SER A 15 -45.97 -36.55 27.99
CA SER A 15 -45.54 -37.80 27.32
C SER A 15 -44.06 -37.72 26.96
N THR A 16 -43.24 -38.23 27.87
CA THR A 16 -41.91 -38.81 27.66
C THR A 16 -41.98 -40.01 26.71
N GLU A 17 -41.00 -40.17 25.81
CA GLU A 17 -40.32 -41.46 25.54
C GLU A 17 -39.20 -41.30 24.48
N ASP A 18 -38.00 -41.69 24.91
CA ASP A 18 -36.87 -42.10 24.07
C ASP A 18 -36.78 -43.63 24.27
N PRO A 19 -36.56 -44.45 23.23
CA PRO A 19 -35.22 -45.03 23.17
C PRO A 19 -34.63 -45.24 21.77
N THR A 20 -33.30 -45.14 21.83
CA THR A 20 -32.22 -45.57 20.93
C THR A 20 -32.37 -46.99 20.35
N GLU A 21 -32.15 -47.16 19.04
CA GLU A 21 -31.43 -48.32 18.46
C GLU A 21 -30.63 -47.95 17.19
N SER A 22 -29.31 -48.18 17.29
CA SER A 22 -28.25 -48.54 16.33
C SER A 22 -28.41 -48.35 14.81
N PRO A 23 -27.31 -47.91 14.14
CA PRO A 23 -26.83 -48.70 13.00
C PRO A 23 -25.33 -49.05 13.06
N SER A 24 -25.11 -50.36 12.95
CA SER A 24 -24.04 -51.13 12.30
C SER A 24 -22.64 -50.53 12.13
N SER A 25 -21.70 -51.13 12.86
CA SER A 25 -20.27 -51.23 12.58
C SER A 25 -19.98 -52.07 11.33
N GLU A 26 -19.20 -51.53 10.37
CA GLU A 26 -18.18 -52.29 9.63
C GLU A 26 -17.28 -51.36 8.77
N PRO A 27 -15.97 -51.28 9.04
CA PRO A 27 -15.00 -50.71 8.11
C PRO A 27 -14.42 -51.82 7.21
N SER A 28 -14.62 -51.70 5.90
CA SER A 28 -13.93 -52.57 4.93
C SER A 28 -12.48 -52.10 4.77
N VAL A 29 -11.56 -52.81 5.42
CA VAL A 29 -10.12 -52.74 5.16
C VAL A 29 -9.72 -53.89 4.25
N THR A 30 -9.24 -53.55 3.05
CA THR A 30 -8.31 -54.41 2.31
C THR A 30 -7.23 -53.55 1.65
N PRO A 31 -5.94 -53.74 2.00
CA PRO A 31 -4.84 -53.03 1.37
C PRO A 31 -4.40 -53.78 0.12
N THR A 32 -4.49 -53.14 -1.06
CA THR A 32 -3.80 -53.65 -2.25
C THR A 32 -2.43 -52.99 -2.35
N GLN A 33 -1.39 -53.73 -1.94
CA GLN A 33 -0.01 -53.43 -2.33
C GLN A 33 0.32 -54.17 -3.62
N VAL A 34 0.55 -53.42 -4.70
CA VAL A 34 1.51 -53.82 -5.75
C VAL A 34 2.14 -52.53 -6.33
N PRO A 35 3.47 -52.40 -6.38
CA PRO A 35 4.12 -51.24 -6.97
C PRO A 35 4.19 -51.38 -8.50
N SER A 36 3.68 -50.39 -9.23
CA SER A 36 3.93 -50.26 -10.67
C SER A 36 5.21 -49.43 -10.89
N SER A 37 6.29 -50.11 -11.26
CA SER A 37 7.52 -49.52 -11.72
C SER A 37 7.46 -49.33 -13.25
N SER A 38 7.13 -48.12 -13.72
CA SER A 38 7.64 -47.55 -14.99
C SER A 38 7.17 -46.10 -15.22
N PRO A 39 8.06 -45.20 -15.64
CA PRO A 39 7.74 -43.78 -15.85
C PRO A 39 7.07 -43.57 -17.22
N SER A 40 5.91 -42.91 -17.23
CA SER A 40 5.33 -42.38 -18.47
C SER A 40 5.97 -41.04 -18.79
N LEU A 41 6.97 -41.04 -19.67
CA LEU A 41 7.46 -39.83 -20.32
C LEU A 41 6.40 -39.37 -21.33
N LYS A 42 5.44 -38.58 -20.87
CA LYS A 42 4.60 -37.78 -21.78
C LYS A 42 5.38 -36.50 -22.13
N PRO A 43 5.66 -36.21 -23.41
CA PRO A 43 6.39 -35.01 -23.78
C PRO A 43 5.60 -33.77 -23.35
N THR A 44 6.25 -32.88 -22.63
CA THR A 44 5.80 -31.52 -22.35
C THR A 44 5.41 -30.84 -23.67
N PRO A 45 4.25 -30.15 -23.76
CA PRO A 45 4.00 -29.28 -24.89
C PRO A 45 5.10 -28.22 -24.96
N LEU A 46 5.58 -27.98 -26.18
CA LEU A 46 6.63 -27.03 -26.56
C LEU A 46 6.47 -25.69 -25.80
N PRO A 47 7.57 -25.05 -25.35
CA PRO A 47 7.48 -23.76 -24.69
C PRO A 47 6.76 -22.76 -25.60
N THR A 48 5.76 -22.08 -25.06
CA THR A 48 5.20 -20.87 -25.64
C THR A 48 6.36 -19.94 -25.98
N PRO A 49 6.47 -19.41 -27.21
CA PRO A 49 7.50 -18.43 -27.51
C PRO A 49 7.36 -17.27 -26.51
N GLU A 50 8.49 -16.93 -25.90
CA GLU A 50 8.65 -15.78 -25.03
C GLU A 50 8.00 -14.56 -25.71
N PRO A 51 7.17 -13.77 -24.99
CA PRO A 51 6.54 -12.60 -25.58
C PRO A 51 7.66 -11.73 -26.15
N THR A 52 7.64 -11.55 -27.47
CA THR A 52 8.56 -10.65 -28.14
C THR A 52 8.14 -9.25 -27.71
N GLU A 53 8.75 -8.72 -26.66
CA GLU A 53 8.70 -7.29 -26.40
C GLU A 53 9.26 -6.62 -27.65
N LYS A 54 8.35 -6.11 -28.48
CA LYS A 54 8.70 -5.10 -29.45
C LYS A 54 9.32 -3.97 -28.62
N PRO A 55 10.59 -3.60 -28.82
CA PRO A 55 11.21 -2.57 -28.01
C PRO A 55 10.33 -1.33 -28.11
N THR A 56 9.73 -0.95 -26.98
CA THR A 56 9.33 0.43 -26.78
C THR A 56 10.58 1.24 -27.10
N PRO A 57 10.54 2.23 -28.00
CA PRO A 57 11.71 3.04 -28.26
C PRO A 57 12.17 3.60 -26.91
N GLU A 58 13.31 3.09 -26.43
CA GLU A 58 14.04 3.71 -25.34
C GLU A 58 14.31 5.13 -25.82
N VAL A 59 13.63 6.07 -25.19
CA VAL A 59 13.89 7.48 -25.41
C VAL A 59 15.35 7.67 -25.06
N VAL A 60 16.15 8.02 -26.07
CA VAL A 60 17.55 8.34 -25.93
C VAL A 60 17.63 9.51 -24.97
N SER A 61 17.85 9.23 -23.68
CA SER A 61 18.14 10.23 -22.66
C SER A 61 19.43 10.91 -23.09
N SER A 62 19.30 12.18 -23.48
CA SER A 62 20.45 13.05 -23.66
C SER A 62 20.97 13.37 -22.26
N ASP A 63 21.81 12.47 -21.76
CA ASP A 63 22.46 12.57 -20.46
C ASP A 63 22.99 14.00 -20.27
N PRO A 64 22.42 14.83 -19.36
CA PRO A 64 22.91 16.16 -19.11
C PRO A 64 24.30 16.00 -18.51
N THR A 65 25.33 16.14 -19.34
CA THR A 65 26.69 15.62 -19.15
C THR A 65 27.47 16.30 -18.00
N ASN A 66 26.80 16.97 -17.07
CA ASN A 66 27.45 17.64 -15.96
C ASN A 66 26.58 17.80 -14.70
N CYS A 67 25.67 16.86 -14.39
CA CYS A 67 24.98 16.87 -13.10
C CYS A 67 25.84 16.23 -11.99
N SER A 68 26.76 17.03 -11.46
CA SER A 68 27.65 16.60 -10.37
C SER A 68 26.98 16.72 -9.01
N ASN A 69 27.29 15.79 -8.10
CA ASN A 69 26.91 15.84 -6.69
C ASN A 69 27.29 17.21 -6.08
N PRO A 70 26.40 17.89 -5.32
CA PRO A 70 25.14 17.38 -4.75
C PRO A 70 23.89 17.57 -5.62
N ASN A 71 24.04 18.00 -6.87
CA ASN A 71 22.90 18.20 -7.75
C ASN A 71 22.29 16.87 -8.18
N VAL A 72 20.99 16.91 -8.48
CA VAL A 72 20.19 15.75 -8.88
C VAL A 72 19.53 16.03 -10.22
N ILE A 73 19.52 15.03 -11.10
CA ILE A 73 18.74 15.10 -12.35
C ILE A 73 17.28 14.87 -12.00
N VAL A 74 16.44 15.81 -12.42
CA VAL A 74 14.99 15.68 -12.38
C VAL A 74 14.46 15.41 -13.76
N GLY A 75 13.75 14.29 -13.91
CA GLY A 75 12.99 13.95 -15.11
C GLY A 75 11.51 14.24 -14.87
N ILE A 76 10.94 15.18 -15.62
CA ILE A 76 9.51 15.48 -15.64
C ILE A 76 8.91 14.74 -16.83
N GLU A 77 8.18 13.67 -16.56
CA GLU A 77 7.53 12.83 -17.55
C GLU A 77 6.04 13.15 -17.62
N ILE A 78 5.53 13.39 -18.84
CA ILE A 78 4.11 13.64 -19.07
C ILE A 78 3.66 12.80 -20.26
N LEU A 79 2.63 11.99 -20.08
CA LEU A 79 1.84 11.43 -21.17
C LEU A 79 0.57 12.26 -21.28
N THR A 80 0.36 12.93 -22.41
CA THR A 80 -0.87 13.70 -22.65
C THR A 80 -2.05 12.78 -23.00
N ASP A 81 -3.27 13.29 -22.82
CA ASP A 81 -4.47 12.64 -23.37
C ASP A 81 -4.78 13.17 -24.78
N GLY A 82 -5.98 12.87 -25.28
CA GLY A 82 -6.48 13.35 -26.57
C GLY A 82 -6.49 14.89 -26.73
N TYR A 83 -6.16 15.65 -25.70
CA TYR A 83 -6.14 17.11 -25.67
C TYR A 83 -4.81 17.71 -25.23
N GLY A 84 -3.67 17.13 -25.61
CA GLY A 84 -2.34 17.60 -25.17
C GLY A 84 -2.05 19.10 -25.37
N GLN A 85 -2.67 19.76 -26.35
CA GLN A 85 -2.56 21.22 -26.53
C GLN A 85 -3.14 22.03 -25.35
N GLN A 86 -3.98 21.44 -24.52
CA GLN A 86 -4.54 22.10 -23.34
C GLN A 86 -3.60 22.01 -22.15
N THR A 87 -2.72 21.00 -22.13
CA THR A 87 -1.80 20.71 -21.05
C THR A 87 -0.55 21.60 -21.14
N GLY A 88 -0.08 22.06 -19.99
CA GLY A 88 1.20 22.74 -19.79
C GLY A 88 1.72 22.43 -18.40
N TYR A 89 2.96 22.84 -18.11
CA TYR A 89 3.47 22.81 -16.76
C TYR A 89 4.55 23.88 -16.53
N THR A 90 4.71 24.26 -15.27
CA THR A 90 5.84 25.05 -14.77
C THR A 90 6.51 24.30 -13.64
N PHE A 91 7.84 24.33 -13.61
CA PHE A 91 8.66 23.78 -12.54
C PHE A 91 9.54 24.88 -11.97
N THR A 92 9.32 25.25 -10.71
CA THR A 92 9.93 26.41 -10.04
C THR A 92 10.67 25.99 -8.77
N ASP A 93 11.75 26.70 -8.44
CA ASP A 93 12.39 26.55 -7.12
C ASP A 93 11.62 27.29 -6.01
N GLY A 94 12.02 27.06 -4.75
CA GLY A 94 11.41 27.72 -3.58
C GLY A 94 11.51 29.26 -3.55
N SER A 95 12.26 29.89 -4.47
CA SER A 95 12.27 31.35 -4.65
C SER A 95 11.31 31.83 -5.76
N GLY A 96 10.63 30.92 -6.44
CA GLY A 96 9.72 31.21 -7.56
C GLY A 96 10.43 31.30 -8.92
N VAL A 97 11.71 30.94 -9.02
CA VAL A 97 12.43 30.97 -10.30
C VAL A 97 12.08 29.73 -11.11
N ILE A 98 11.59 29.94 -12.33
CA ILE A 98 11.27 28.87 -13.29
C ILE A 98 12.56 28.16 -13.71
N LYS A 99 12.64 26.87 -13.43
CA LYS A 99 13.72 25.97 -13.88
C LYS A 99 13.38 25.30 -15.20
N LYS A 100 12.12 24.87 -15.37
CA LYS A 100 11.63 24.23 -16.59
C LYS A 100 10.16 24.56 -16.82
N LYS A 101 9.73 24.58 -18.08
CA LYS A 101 8.35 24.89 -18.46
C LYS A 101 8.01 24.27 -19.82
N ARG A 102 6.76 23.85 -19.97
CA ARG A 102 6.09 23.71 -21.27
C ARG A 102 4.84 24.58 -21.28
N GLU A 103 4.76 25.48 -22.26
CA GLU A 103 3.58 26.32 -22.47
C GLU A 103 2.40 25.47 -22.95
N THR A 104 1.19 25.83 -22.53
CA THR A 104 -0.02 25.27 -23.15
C THR A 104 -0.02 25.55 -24.66
N GLY A 105 -0.54 24.62 -25.45
CA GLY A 105 -0.57 24.69 -26.91
C GLY A 105 0.67 24.10 -27.60
N THR A 106 1.69 23.71 -26.83
CA THR A 106 2.95 23.17 -27.39
C THR A 106 3.02 21.65 -27.44
N MET A 107 2.20 20.97 -26.65
CA MET A 107 2.18 19.50 -26.60
C MET A 107 1.12 18.92 -27.55
N LEU A 108 1.48 17.83 -28.20
CA LEU A 108 0.60 17.01 -29.04
C LEU A 108 -0.25 16.10 -28.16
N SER A 109 -1.38 15.64 -28.71
CA SER A 109 -2.26 14.68 -28.05
C SER A 109 -1.66 13.28 -28.07
N ASP A 110 -1.95 12.51 -27.02
CA ASP A 110 -1.55 11.10 -26.84
C ASP A 110 -0.02 10.86 -26.99
N GLU A 111 0.79 11.85 -26.61
CA GLU A 111 2.25 11.85 -26.80
C GLU A 111 2.96 11.89 -25.45
N LYS A 112 4.09 11.17 -25.37
CA LYS A 112 4.95 11.15 -24.19
C LYS A 112 6.06 12.19 -24.31
N TYR A 113 6.20 13.00 -23.28
CA TYR A 113 7.25 13.99 -23.09
C TYR A 113 8.11 13.62 -21.89
N LEU A 114 9.42 13.81 -22.01
CA LEU A 114 10.37 13.75 -20.91
C LEU A 114 11.26 14.99 -20.99
N ASP A 115 11.20 15.82 -19.94
CA ASP A 115 12.11 16.93 -19.77
C ASP A 115 13.07 16.65 -18.63
N GLU A 116 14.36 16.73 -18.93
CA GLU A 116 15.40 16.57 -17.92
C GLU A 116 16.02 17.93 -17.57
N ILE A 117 16.33 18.11 -16.29
CA ILE A 117 17.03 19.26 -15.77
C ILE A 117 17.87 18.87 -14.54
N CYS A 118 19.10 19.39 -14.47
CA CYS A 118 19.93 19.26 -13.29
C CYS A 118 19.64 20.41 -12.32
N ILE A 119 19.31 20.10 -11.07
CA ILE A 119 19.00 21.09 -10.03
C ILE A 119 19.75 20.80 -8.74
N SER A 120 19.98 21.83 -7.92
CA SER A 120 20.52 21.66 -6.58
C SER A 120 19.48 21.07 -5.63
N PRO A 121 19.89 20.43 -4.52
CA PRO A 121 18.96 20.03 -3.48
C PRO A 121 18.10 21.21 -2.98
N GLY A 122 16.85 20.93 -2.65
CA GLY A 122 15.90 21.93 -2.18
C GLY A 122 14.45 21.59 -2.54
N THR A 123 13.56 22.52 -2.18
CA THR A 123 12.12 22.40 -2.45
C THR A 123 11.76 23.07 -3.77
N TYR A 124 10.95 22.37 -4.55
CA TYR A 124 10.46 22.80 -5.85
C TYR A 124 8.95 22.59 -5.95
N GLU A 125 8.31 23.35 -6.82
CA GLU A 125 6.90 23.16 -7.18
C GLU A 125 6.81 22.75 -8.65
N LEU A 126 6.18 21.60 -8.90
CA LEU A 126 5.66 21.24 -10.22
C LEU A 126 4.19 21.63 -10.28
N LYS A 127 3.86 22.62 -11.10
CA LYS A 127 2.48 23.05 -11.33
C LYS A 127 2.06 22.69 -12.75
N MET A 128 1.14 21.74 -12.84
CA MET A 128 0.44 21.35 -14.07
C MET A 128 -0.69 22.34 -14.36
N GLU A 129 -0.94 22.59 -15.65
CA GLU A 129 -1.97 23.50 -16.12
C GLU A 129 -2.79 22.85 -17.24
N ASP A 130 -4.10 23.07 -17.21
CA ASP A 130 -5.04 22.65 -18.25
C ASP A 130 -5.99 23.80 -18.61
N THR A 131 -5.96 24.24 -19.87
CA THR A 131 -6.71 25.45 -20.28
C THR A 131 -8.24 25.31 -20.19
N LYS A 132 -8.78 24.09 -20.19
CA LYS A 132 -10.23 23.81 -20.15
C LYS A 132 -10.75 23.43 -18.78
N GLY A 133 -9.88 23.10 -17.83
CA GLY A 133 -10.22 22.78 -16.45
C GLY A 133 -10.62 21.32 -16.22
N ASN A 134 -10.46 20.44 -17.22
CA ASN A 134 -10.70 19.01 -17.07
C ASN A 134 -9.42 18.21 -16.78
N GLY A 135 -8.27 18.88 -16.76
CA GLY A 135 -6.97 18.30 -16.42
C GLY A 135 -6.58 17.12 -17.31
N LEU A 136 -5.76 16.21 -16.76
CA LEU A 136 -5.32 15.00 -17.47
C LEU A 136 -6.27 13.83 -17.18
N ARG A 137 -6.62 13.08 -18.24
CA ARG A 137 -7.46 11.88 -18.14
C ARG A 137 -6.70 10.62 -18.51
N PHE A 138 -6.85 9.58 -17.68
CA PHE A 138 -6.30 8.25 -17.96
C PHE A 138 -6.61 7.81 -19.41
N PRO A 139 -5.61 7.31 -20.17
CA PRO A 139 -4.31 6.80 -19.73
C PRO A 139 -3.18 7.83 -19.54
N ALA A 140 -3.46 9.13 -19.73
CA ALA A 140 -2.50 10.19 -19.45
C ALA A 140 -1.97 10.14 -18.01
N ASN A 141 -0.79 10.69 -17.79
CA ASN A 141 -0.18 10.79 -16.48
C ASN A 141 0.91 11.86 -16.43
N VAL A 142 1.25 12.25 -15.21
CA VAL A 142 2.46 12.99 -14.87
C VAL A 142 3.29 12.18 -13.89
N ALA A 143 4.59 12.09 -14.12
CA ALA A 143 5.53 11.47 -13.21
C ALA A 143 6.78 12.34 -13.05
N VAL A 144 7.40 12.28 -11.87
CA VAL A 144 8.67 12.93 -11.59
C VAL A 144 9.67 11.88 -11.14
N HIS A 145 10.86 11.95 -11.70
CA HIS A 145 11.99 11.10 -11.38
C HIS A 145 13.12 11.94 -10.76
N LEU A 146 13.67 11.50 -9.63
CA LEU A 146 14.89 12.07 -9.02
C LEU A 146 16.02 11.05 -9.13
N GLY A 147 17.08 11.36 -9.86
CA GLY A 147 18.21 10.44 -10.05
C GLY A 147 17.78 9.09 -10.63
N GLY A 148 16.73 9.07 -11.46
CA GLY A 148 16.13 7.88 -12.04
C GLY A 148 15.06 7.18 -11.18
N LEU A 149 14.88 7.57 -9.91
CA LEU A 149 13.84 7.02 -9.04
C LEU A 149 12.52 7.79 -9.23
N LYS A 150 11.43 7.08 -9.55
CA LYS A 150 10.09 7.67 -9.70
C LYS A 150 9.46 8.00 -8.34
N ILE A 151 9.43 9.28 -7.99
CA ILE A 151 8.93 9.80 -6.71
C ILE A 151 7.49 10.30 -6.76
N LEU A 152 7.00 10.64 -7.96
CA LEU A 152 5.63 11.07 -8.24
C LEU A 152 5.09 10.25 -9.40
N HIS A 153 3.82 9.84 -9.30
CA HIS A 153 3.07 9.29 -10.43
C HIS A 153 1.57 9.53 -10.24
N ASP A 154 1.01 10.49 -10.96
CA ASP A 154 -0.41 10.82 -10.93
C ASP A 154 -1.04 10.62 -12.32
N PHE A 155 -2.15 9.90 -12.37
CA PHE A 155 -2.82 9.49 -13.60
C PHE A 155 -4.01 10.38 -13.97
N THR A 156 -4.53 11.17 -13.04
CA THR A 156 -5.66 12.04 -13.37
C THR A 156 -5.82 13.14 -12.34
N PHE A 157 -6.08 14.35 -12.83
CA PHE A 157 -6.59 15.44 -12.01
C PHE A 157 -7.70 16.12 -12.80
N ASN A 158 -8.80 16.47 -12.13
CA ASN A 158 -9.99 17.05 -12.77
C ASN A 158 -10.10 18.54 -12.42
N GLU A 159 -9.01 19.26 -12.63
CA GLU A 159 -8.88 20.66 -12.26
C GLU A 159 -8.03 21.44 -13.27
N ARG A 160 -8.14 22.76 -13.26
CA ARG A 160 -7.38 23.66 -14.15
C ARG A 160 -5.89 23.68 -13.83
N THR A 161 -5.54 23.48 -12.56
CA THR A 161 -4.16 23.48 -12.09
C THR A 161 -3.98 22.43 -11.02
N ARG A 162 -2.87 21.71 -11.05
CA ARG A 162 -2.50 20.74 -10.02
C ARG A 162 -1.04 20.98 -9.65
N SER A 163 -0.78 21.24 -8.37
CA SER A 163 0.58 21.47 -7.87
C SER A 163 1.09 20.29 -7.06
N TYR A 164 2.39 20.03 -7.17
CA TYR A 164 3.12 19.04 -6.39
C TYR A 164 4.37 19.67 -5.82
N THR A 165 4.59 19.49 -4.53
CA THR A 165 5.86 19.82 -3.88
C THR A 165 6.84 18.68 -4.12
N ILE A 166 8.03 19.01 -4.64
CA ILE A 166 9.11 18.06 -4.93
C ILE A 166 10.31 18.42 -4.07
N GLN A 167 10.85 17.47 -3.29
CA GLN A 167 12.04 17.67 -2.48
C GLN A 167 13.25 16.99 -3.11
N ALA A 168 14.04 17.77 -3.85
CA ALA A 168 15.26 17.25 -4.45
C ALA A 168 16.35 17.07 -3.39
N GLY A 169 16.94 15.88 -3.33
CA GLY A 169 18.03 15.57 -2.39
C GLY A 169 17.58 15.41 -0.94
N PHE A 170 16.28 15.26 -0.68
CA PHE A 170 15.78 14.92 0.65
C PHE A 170 16.07 13.45 0.93
N ASN A 171 16.83 13.22 2.00
CA ASN A 171 17.18 11.89 2.46
C ASN A 171 17.09 11.88 3.99
N PRO A 172 15.98 11.41 4.57
CA PRO A 172 15.80 11.42 6.01
C PRO A 172 16.82 10.48 6.66
N VAL A 173 17.33 10.88 7.83
CA VAL A 173 18.17 10.02 8.66
C VAL A 173 17.24 9.13 9.47
N LEU A 174 17.29 7.82 9.21
CA LEU A 174 16.49 6.84 9.90
C LEU A 174 17.21 6.32 11.14
N ASP A 175 16.47 6.12 12.23
CA ASP A 175 16.92 5.29 13.33
C ASP A 175 16.83 3.79 13.00
N SER A 176 17.29 2.93 13.93
CA SER A 176 17.30 1.48 13.72
C SER A 176 15.89 0.90 13.55
N THR A 177 14.90 1.41 14.29
CA THR A 177 13.52 0.93 14.24
C THR A 177 12.83 1.38 12.95
N GLU A 178 13.06 2.62 12.53
CA GLU A 178 12.56 3.14 11.25
C GLU A 178 13.15 2.36 10.07
N SER A 179 14.45 2.06 10.13
CA SER A 179 15.13 1.22 9.15
C SER A 179 14.54 -0.20 9.12
N GLU A 180 14.30 -0.82 10.28
CA GLU A 180 13.65 -2.14 10.36
C GLU A 180 12.25 -2.14 9.72
N TRP A 181 11.46 -1.08 9.93
CA TRP A 181 10.17 -0.94 9.26
C TRP A 181 10.29 -0.83 7.76
N LEU A 182 11.14 0.09 7.28
CA LEU A 182 11.29 0.35 5.85
C LEU A 182 11.84 -0.88 5.11
N ASP A 183 12.94 -1.44 5.60
CA ASP A 183 13.61 -2.59 5.01
C ASP A 183 12.72 -3.83 5.05
N GLY A 184 12.04 -4.05 6.19
CA GLY A 184 11.12 -5.17 6.35
C GLY A 184 9.94 -5.12 5.37
N HIS A 185 9.38 -3.94 5.10
CA HIS A 185 8.37 -3.77 4.06
C HIS A 185 8.95 -3.99 2.68
N ASN A 186 10.08 -3.36 2.36
CA ASN A 186 10.67 -3.40 1.03
C ASN A 186 11.15 -4.80 0.63
N LEU A 187 11.62 -5.60 1.58
CA LEU A 187 11.92 -7.02 1.37
C LEU A 187 10.69 -7.78 0.84
N ARG A 188 9.57 -7.71 1.58
CA ARG A 188 8.31 -8.42 1.25
C ARG A 188 7.68 -7.90 -0.02
N ARG A 189 7.77 -6.58 -0.27
CA ARG A 189 7.32 -5.94 -1.50
C ARG A 189 8.10 -6.44 -2.70
N LYS A 190 9.43 -6.50 -2.61
CA LYS A 190 10.28 -7.00 -3.69
C LYS A 190 9.91 -8.42 -4.07
N GLU A 191 9.86 -9.32 -3.07
CA GLU A 191 9.46 -10.71 -3.28
C GLU A 191 8.07 -10.82 -3.93
N PHE A 192 7.07 -10.10 -3.40
CA PHE A 192 5.72 -10.16 -3.92
C PHE A 192 5.57 -9.57 -5.33
N HIS A 193 6.19 -8.41 -5.60
CA HIS A 193 6.10 -7.75 -6.90
C HIS A 193 6.75 -8.60 -7.99
N GLU A 194 7.98 -9.04 -7.75
CA GLU A 194 8.73 -9.85 -8.72
C GLU A 194 8.05 -11.20 -8.96
N ALA A 195 7.56 -11.88 -7.92
CA ALA A 195 6.83 -13.14 -8.04
C ALA A 195 5.51 -13.02 -8.83
N ASN A 196 4.97 -11.80 -8.99
CA ASN A 196 3.77 -11.54 -9.77
C ASN A 196 4.07 -10.76 -11.07
N GLY A 197 5.32 -10.79 -11.56
CA GLY A 197 5.70 -10.19 -12.84
C GLY A 197 5.60 -8.66 -12.86
N LYS A 198 5.74 -8.02 -11.70
CA LYS A 198 5.75 -6.57 -11.56
C LYS A 198 7.14 -6.06 -11.21
N GLU A 199 7.47 -4.89 -11.75
CA GLU A 199 8.63 -4.10 -11.33
C GLU A 199 8.56 -3.87 -9.82
N PHE A 200 9.67 -4.12 -9.11
CA PHE A 200 9.77 -3.78 -7.69
C PHE A 200 9.68 -2.27 -7.49
N ARG A 201 8.79 -1.83 -6.60
CA ARG A 201 8.65 -0.42 -6.22
C ARG A 201 8.86 -0.23 -4.72
N PRO A 202 10.03 0.26 -4.30
CA PRO A 202 10.30 0.49 -2.89
C PRO A 202 9.37 1.56 -2.33
N LEU A 203 9.08 1.44 -1.04
CA LEU A 203 8.65 2.55 -0.21
C LEU A 203 9.87 3.38 0.19
N THR A 204 9.64 4.68 0.37
CA THR A 204 10.54 5.66 0.97
C THR A 204 9.99 6.04 2.36
N TRP A 205 10.85 6.32 3.33
CA TRP A 205 10.40 6.75 4.66
C TRP A 205 9.98 8.21 4.66
N SER A 206 8.84 8.52 5.28
CA SER A 206 8.35 9.87 5.52
C SER A 206 8.34 10.16 7.03
N PRO A 207 9.27 11.01 7.52
CA PRO A 207 9.28 11.45 8.92
C PRO A 207 7.96 12.09 9.37
N GLU A 208 7.32 12.91 8.52
CA GLU A 208 6.01 13.52 8.79
C GLU A 208 4.94 12.46 9.02
N MET A 209 4.85 11.47 8.13
CA MET A 209 3.88 10.40 8.29
C MET A 209 4.15 9.56 9.53
N ALA A 210 5.43 9.33 9.88
CA ALA A 210 5.82 8.63 11.09
C ALA A 210 5.45 9.42 12.35
N GLN A 211 5.67 10.74 12.35
CA GLN A 211 5.26 11.63 13.44
C GLN A 211 3.73 11.65 13.60
N GLY A 212 2.98 11.82 12.50
CA GLY A 212 1.52 11.77 12.54
C GLY A 212 1.00 10.41 13.01
N ALA A 213 1.68 9.31 12.63
CA ALA A 213 1.36 7.99 13.15
C ALA A 213 1.62 7.86 14.65
N SER A 214 2.71 8.45 15.14
CA SER A 214 3.07 8.51 16.55
C SER A 214 2.03 9.29 17.36
N ASP A 215 1.62 10.46 16.88
CA ASP A 215 0.65 11.32 17.56
C ASP A 215 -0.70 10.61 17.69
N TRP A 216 -1.20 9.98 16.62
CA TRP A 216 -2.46 9.24 16.67
C TRP A 216 -2.37 7.97 17.53
N ALA A 217 -1.26 7.23 17.46
CA ALA A 217 -1.03 6.09 18.33
C ALA A 217 -1.03 6.49 19.82
N GLY A 218 -0.46 7.66 20.15
CA GLY A 218 -0.47 8.23 21.50
C GLY A 218 -1.87 8.61 21.96
N LYS A 219 -2.71 9.10 21.03
CA LYS A 219 -4.13 9.33 21.30
C LYS A 219 -4.89 8.03 21.61
N ILE A 220 -4.69 6.97 20.83
CA ILE A 220 -5.30 5.65 21.10
C ILE A 220 -4.89 5.12 22.49
N VAL A 221 -3.63 5.30 22.88
CA VAL A 221 -3.15 4.96 24.22
C VAL A 221 -3.90 5.76 25.29
N THR A 222 -4.03 7.08 25.12
CA THR A 222 -4.72 7.98 26.05
C THR A 222 -6.21 7.68 26.16
N ASP A 223 -6.82 7.22 25.06
CA ASP A 223 -8.22 6.82 24.99
C ASP A 223 -8.45 5.39 25.55
N GLY A 224 -7.50 4.84 26.30
CA GLY A 224 -7.64 3.56 27.00
C GLY A 224 -7.49 2.34 26.10
N CYS A 225 -6.69 2.44 25.03
CA CYS A 225 -6.48 1.39 24.03
C CYS A 225 -7.71 1.11 23.13
N VAL A 226 -8.60 2.08 23.00
CA VAL A 226 -9.76 1.97 22.11
C VAL A 226 -9.36 2.38 20.69
N LEU A 227 -9.33 1.40 19.79
CA LEU A 227 -8.98 1.65 18.39
C LEU A 227 -10.00 2.58 17.73
N SER A 228 -9.49 3.63 17.10
CA SER A 228 -10.25 4.56 16.27
C SER A 228 -9.39 5.04 15.12
N ARG A 229 -10.04 5.51 14.05
CA ARG A 229 -9.37 6.07 12.87
C ARG A 229 -9.33 7.59 12.99
N GLU A 230 -8.17 8.18 12.69
CA GLU A 230 -8.04 9.64 12.61
C GLU A 230 -8.93 10.18 11.48
N GLN A 231 -9.67 11.25 11.77
CA GLN A 231 -10.48 11.93 10.77
C GLN A 231 -9.61 12.92 9.98
N ASP A 232 -10.01 13.23 8.76
CA ASP A 232 -9.37 14.25 7.92
C ASP A 232 -7.90 13.99 7.57
N VAL A 233 -7.45 12.72 7.68
CA VAL A 233 -6.13 12.27 7.24
C VAL A 233 -6.27 11.38 6.02
N ASP A 234 -5.59 11.76 4.94
CA ASP A 234 -5.72 11.15 3.61
C ASP A 234 -4.69 10.04 3.32
N TYR A 235 -4.22 9.37 4.37
CA TYR A 235 -3.26 8.27 4.28
C TYR A 235 -3.93 6.90 4.46
N GLY A 236 -3.37 5.89 3.81
CA GLY A 236 -3.64 4.50 4.16
C GLY A 236 -3.10 4.22 5.55
N GLU A 237 -3.80 3.43 6.36
CA GLU A 237 -3.42 3.17 7.75
C GLU A 237 -3.56 1.69 8.08
N LEU A 238 -2.51 1.12 8.69
CA LEU A 238 -2.56 -0.16 9.36
C LEU A 238 -2.24 0.03 10.84
N THR A 239 -3.13 -0.49 11.69
CA THR A 239 -3.02 -0.35 13.15
C THR A 239 -3.09 -1.70 13.83
N PHE A 240 -2.21 -1.91 14.80
CA PHE A 240 -2.24 -3.03 15.72
C PHE A 240 -2.18 -2.51 17.16
N ALA A 241 -3.08 -2.97 18.02
CA ALA A 241 -3.02 -2.65 19.44
C ALA A 241 -3.14 -3.89 20.31
N MET A 242 -2.49 -3.86 21.47
CA MET A 242 -2.63 -4.91 22.48
C MET A 242 -2.44 -4.36 23.88
N ILE A 243 -3.08 -5.02 24.85
CA ILE A 243 -2.93 -4.73 26.27
C ILE A 243 -2.09 -5.81 26.93
N THR A 244 -1.08 -5.42 27.72
CA THR A 244 -0.20 -6.31 28.48
C THR A 244 -0.06 -5.85 29.93
N SER A 245 0.57 -6.67 30.77
CA SER A 245 0.91 -6.33 32.15
C SER A 245 2.24 -5.58 32.31
N ASN A 246 2.96 -5.32 31.22
CA ASN A 246 4.24 -4.59 31.20
C ASN A 246 4.37 -3.71 29.96
N ASP A 247 5.30 -2.77 30.00
CA ASP A 247 5.62 -1.81 28.92
C ASP A 247 6.50 -2.38 27.80
N ASN A 248 6.85 -3.67 27.86
CA ASN A 248 7.72 -4.31 26.88
C ASN A 248 7.04 -5.48 26.15
N ALA A 249 6.24 -5.16 25.13
CA ALA A 249 5.64 -6.16 24.26
C ALA A 249 6.54 -6.48 23.05
N VAL A 250 7.25 -7.62 23.09
CA VAL A 250 8.04 -8.12 21.94
C VAL A 250 7.19 -8.29 20.67
N ARG A 251 5.89 -8.62 20.84
CA ARG A 251 4.95 -8.81 19.73
C ARG A 251 4.65 -7.53 18.94
N THR A 252 5.05 -6.35 19.44
CA THR A 252 4.89 -5.06 18.76
C THR A 252 6.15 -4.56 18.08
N GLN A 253 7.19 -5.40 17.96
CA GLN A 253 8.38 -5.10 17.15
C GLN A 253 8.06 -5.20 15.65
N PRO A 254 8.76 -4.42 14.79
CA PRO A 254 8.48 -4.35 13.35
C PRO A 254 8.34 -5.72 12.68
N GLU A 255 9.35 -6.58 12.85
CA GLU A 255 9.38 -7.92 12.26
C GLU A 255 8.24 -8.83 12.75
N LYS A 256 7.77 -8.66 14.00
CA LYS A 256 6.63 -9.45 14.52
C LYS A 256 5.31 -8.99 13.93
N ILE A 257 5.15 -7.69 13.72
CA ILE A 257 3.97 -7.12 13.09
C ILE A 257 3.92 -7.47 11.61
N LEU A 258 5.03 -7.35 10.88
CA LEU A 258 5.10 -7.73 9.47
C LEU A 258 4.83 -9.22 9.24
N LYS A 259 5.29 -10.09 10.16
CA LYS A 259 4.89 -11.51 10.17
C LYS A 259 3.39 -11.71 10.24
N ARG A 260 2.69 -10.89 11.02
CA ARG A 260 1.23 -10.95 11.16
C ARG A 260 0.51 -10.33 9.96
N TRP A 261 0.98 -9.19 9.47
CA TRP A 261 0.33 -8.49 8.36
C TRP A 261 0.55 -9.17 7.02
N TYR A 262 1.70 -9.82 6.82
CA TYR A 262 2.09 -10.38 5.53
C TYR A 262 2.49 -11.87 5.59
N ASP A 263 3.56 -12.22 6.30
CA ASP A 263 4.20 -13.55 6.14
C ASP A 263 3.24 -14.70 6.49
N SER A 264 2.43 -14.55 7.54
CA SER A 264 1.47 -15.55 7.97
C SER A 264 0.40 -15.86 6.91
N LYS A 265 0.26 -15.02 5.88
CA LYS A 265 -0.73 -15.18 4.80
C LYS A 265 -0.19 -15.95 3.61
N ILE A 266 1.12 -16.21 3.60
CA ILE A 266 1.81 -16.91 2.51
C ILE A 266 2.63 -18.11 3.00
N ASP A 267 2.90 -18.19 4.31
CA ASP A 267 3.62 -19.29 4.95
C ASP A 267 2.81 -19.86 6.13
N PRO A 268 2.26 -21.09 5.99
CA PRO A 268 1.56 -21.82 7.05
C PRO A 268 2.39 -22.02 8.33
N THR A 269 3.71 -22.15 8.19
CA THR A 269 4.61 -22.31 9.34
C THR A 269 4.65 -21.02 10.16
N VAL A 270 4.71 -19.87 9.49
CA VAL A 270 4.63 -18.56 10.15
C VAL A 270 3.24 -18.34 10.74
N SER A 271 2.19 -18.71 10.01
CA SER A 271 0.80 -18.66 10.48
C SER A 271 0.59 -19.37 11.82
N SER A 272 1.10 -20.59 11.92
CA SER A 272 1.08 -21.36 13.17
C SER A 272 1.86 -20.67 14.29
N LEU A 273 3.03 -20.10 13.99
CA LEU A 273 3.88 -19.41 14.98
C LEU A 273 3.24 -18.14 15.55
N VAL A 274 2.48 -17.39 14.74
CA VAL A 274 1.83 -16.14 15.18
C VAL A 274 0.36 -16.29 15.57
N ASN A 275 -0.18 -17.51 15.47
CA ASN A 275 -1.58 -17.84 15.70
C ASN A 275 -2.52 -16.86 14.98
N ASP A 276 -2.39 -16.83 13.66
CA ASP A 276 -3.18 -15.96 12.78
C ASP A 276 -3.79 -16.77 11.62
N SER A 277 -4.69 -16.17 10.85
CA SER A 277 -5.25 -16.78 9.65
C SER A 277 -4.24 -16.73 8.49
N GLU A 278 -4.23 -17.77 7.65
CA GLU A 278 -3.49 -17.81 6.38
C GLU A 278 -4.19 -17.01 5.27
N THR A 279 -5.40 -16.50 5.50
CA THR A 279 -6.16 -15.78 4.47
C THR A 279 -5.68 -14.33 4.33
N PRO A 280 -5.21 -13.90 3.14
CA PRO A 280 -4.86 -12.51 2.89
C PRO A 280 -6.01 -11.55 3.21
N GLY A 281 -5.71 -10.49 3.96
CA GLY A 281 -6.65 -9.42 4.32
C GLY A 281 -6.16 -8.04 3.92
N LEU A 282 -6.85 -6.98 4.35
CA LEU A 282 -6.51 -5.60 3.98
C LEU A 282 -5.10 -5.17 4.44
N ALA A 283 -4.62 -5.72 5.56
CA ALA A 283 -3.24 -5.50 6.00
C ALA A 283 -2.22 -6.07 5.00
N PHE A 284 -2.46 -7.31 4.53
CA PHE A 284 -1.62 -7.95 3.53
C PHE A 284 -1.54 -7.12 2.26
N SER A 285 -2.69 -6.76 1.69
CA SER A 285 -2.72 -6.02 0.42
C SER A 285 -2.09 -4.65 0.54
N GLN A 286 -2.22 -3.95 1.67
CA GLN A 286 -1.58 -2.65 1.88
C GLN A 286 -0.06 -2.75 1.96
N VAL A 287 0.50 -3.75 2.68
CA VAL A 287 1.96 -3.96 2.77
C VAL A 287 2.57 -4.07 1.38
N VAL A 288 1.92 -4.80 0.47
CA VAL A 288 2.41 -5.04 -0.90
C VAL A 288 1.76 -4.21 -1.99
N TRP A 289 0.99 -3.17 -1.64
CA TRP A 289 0.26 -2.35 -2.59
C TRP A 289 1.22 -1.66 -3.56
N HIS A 290 1.16 -2.00 -4.85
CA HIS A 290 2.20 -1.67 -5.83
C HIS A 290 2.36 -0.17 -6.08
N SER A 291 1.27 0.59 -5.97
CA SER A 291 1.26 2.04 -6.17
C SER A 291 1.64 2.85 -4.93
N SER A 292 1.71 2.27 -3.73
CA SER A 292 2.23 2.98 -2.55
C SER A 292 3.73 3.29 -2.70
N ARG A 293 4.17 4.44 -2.17
CA ARG A 293 5.51 5.03 -2.35
C ARG A 293 6.18 5.49 -1.06
N TYR A 294 5.41 5.81 -0.02
CA TYR A 294 5.85 6.39 1.22
C TYR A 294 5.30 5.57 2.38
N LEU A 295 6.10 5.46 3.42
CA LEU A 295 5.82 4.77 4.66
C LEU A 295 6.21 5.65 5.84
N GLY A 296 5.36 5.72 6.86
CA GLY A 296 5.74 6.25 8.16
C GLY A 296 5.11 5.40 9.25
N CYS A 297 5.91 4.82 10.13
CA CYS A 297 5.42 3.96 11.21
C CYS A 297 5.84 4.49 12.57
N ALA A 298 5.01 4.21 13.58
CA ALA A 298 5.32 4.52 14.96
C ALA A 298 4.79 3.44 15.91
N LYS A 299 5.41 3.38 17.08
CA LYS A 299 4.92 2.62 18.23
C LYS A 299 4.77 3.56 19.42
N GLN A 300 3.60 3.50 20.07
CA GLN A 300 3.35 4.17 21.34
C GLN A 300 2.98 3.16 22.42
N VAL A 301 3.42 3.45 23.65
CA VAL A 301 3.13 2.64 24.83
C VAL A 301 2.76 3.56 25.97
N GLY A 302 1.69 3.24 26.69
CA GLY A 302 1.33 3.97 27.90
C GLY A 302 0.54 3.12 28.87
N GLN A 303 0.63 3.48 30.14
CA GLN A 303 -0.08 2.81 31.21
C GLN A 303 -1.57 3.19 31.16
N ILE A 304 -2.43 2.18 31.26
CA ILE A 304 -3.89 2.30 31.36
C ILE A 304 -4.34 1.81 32.76
N PRO A 305 -5.63 1.95 33.14
CA PRO A 305 -6.12 1.47 34.44
C PRO A 305 -5.74 0.01 34.76
N ASP A 306 -5.77 -0.33 36.05
CA ASP A 306 -5.41 -1.66 36.59
C ASP A 306 -3.94 -2.07 36.42
N GLY A 307 -3.03 -1.10 36.25
CA GLY A 307 -1.59 -1.39 36.12
C GLY A 307 -1.21 -2.08 34.81
N LYS A 308 -2.08 -1.98 33.79
CA LYS A 308 -1.85 -2.54 32.46
C LYS A 308 -1.22 -1.51 31.54
N TYR A 309 -0.70 -1.95 30.41
CA TYR A 309 -0.09 -1.11 29.38
C TYR A 309 -0.79 -1.35 28.05
N CYS A 310 -1.16 -0.26 27.38
CA CYS A 310 -1.59 -0.28 25.99
C CYS A 310 -0.36 -0.10 25.10
N HIS A 311 -0.21 -0.96 24.10
CA HIS A 311 0.79 -0.86 23.05
C HIS A 311 0.07 -0.67 21.74
N VAL A 312 0.43 0.38 20.99
CA VAL A 312 -0.16 0.69 19.69
C VAL A 312 0.96 0.81 18.68
N VAL A 313 0.84 0.08 17.58
CA VAL A 313 1.68 0.21 16.39
C VAL A 313 0.80 0.71 15.27
N LEU A 314 1.26 1.75 14.56
CA LEU A 314 0.54 2.35 13.47
C LEU A 314 1.49 2.67 12.33
N CYS A 315 1.14 2.26 11.12
CA CYS A 315 1.86 2.58 9.89
C CYS A 315 0.95 3.29 8.90
N ARG A 316 1.46 4.35 8.28
CA ARG A 316 0.81 5.15 7.25
C ARG A 316 1.43 4.93 5.88
N TYR A 317 0.62 5.00 4.83
CA TYR A 317 1.02 4.77 3.45
C TYR A 317 0.49 5.85 2.51
N ALA A 318 1.35 6.34 1.61
CA ALA A 318 0.99 7.20 0.48
C ALA A 318 1.75 6.72 -0.77
N THR A 319 1.22 6.60 -1.97
CA THR A 319 -0.20 6.61 -2.30
C THR A 319 -0.98 5.61 -1.48
N THR A 320 -2.15 6.02 -1.03
CA THR A 320 -3.03 5.16 -0.22
C THR A 320 -3.36 3.89 -0.99
N GLY A 321 -3.48 2.76 -0.27
CA GLY A 321 -3.83 1.47 -0.85
C GLY A 321 -5.28 1.05 -0.55
N ASN A 322 -5.60 -0.18 -0.93
CA ASN A 322 -6.88 -0.84 -0.64
C ASN A 322 -8.15 -0.19 -1.25
N CYS A 323 -8.04 0.72 -2.21
CA CYS A 323 -9.24 1.24 -2.87
C CYS A 323 -9.84 0.22 -3.83
N ASN A 324 -11.16 0.05 -3.75
CA ASN A 324 -11.92 -0.91 -4.54
C ASN A 324 -11.39 -2.36 -4.48
N VAL A 325 -10.61 -2.71 -3.45
CA VAL A 325 -10.12 -4.08 -3.28
C VAL A 325 -11.19 -4.94 -2.63
N LYS A 326 -11.42 -6.13 -3.18
CA LYS A 326 -12.34 -7.13 -2.65
C LYS A 326 -11.54 -8.33 -2.15
N MET A 327 -11.05 -8.27 -0.91
CA MET A 327 -10.16 -9.30 -0.36
C MET A 327 -10.78 -10.72 -0.33
N GLN A 328 -12.10 -10.82 -0.26
CA GLN A 328 -12.82 -12.10 -0.20
C GLN A 328 -13.12 -12.70 -1.58
N SER A 329 -12.73 -12.04 -2.68
CA SER A 329 -12.84 -12.60 -4.04
C SER A 329 -11.46 -12.92 -4.59
N ASN A 330 -11.39 -13.75 -5.64
CA ASN A 330 -10.14 -14.01 -6.36
C ASN A 330 -9.62 -12.79 -7.14
N GLU A 331 -10.28 -11.63 -7.05
CA GLU A 331 -9.98 -10.42 -7.82
C GLU A 331 -9.07 -9.44 -7.08
N TRP A 332 -8.75 -9.66 -5.80
CA TRP A 332 -7.97 -8.72 -4.98
C TRP A 332 -6.57 -8.42 -5.53
N LYS A 333 -5.96 -9.37 -6.25
CA LYS A 333 -4.62 -9.22 -6.84
C LYS A 333 -4.57 -8.11 -7.88
N GLY A 334 -5.63 -7.95 -8.68
CA GLY A 334 -5.67 -6.96 -9.75
C GLY A 334 -5.45 -5.53 -9.24
N PRO A 335 -6.29 -5.03 -8.31
CA PRO A 335 -6.09 -3.74 -7.67
C PRO A 335 -4.76 -3.63 -6.90
N THR A 336 -4.36 -4.69 -6.20
CA THR A 336 -3.12 -4.67 -5.37
C THR A 336 -1.85 -4.51 -6.20
N LEU A 337 -1.81 -5.12 -7.39
CA LEU A 337 -0.68 -5.07 -8.33
C LEU A 337 -0.83 -3.96 -9.39
N ALA A 338 -1.86 -3.13 -9.30
CA ALA A 338 -2.09 -2.08 -10.27
C ALA A 338 -1.04 -0.96 -10.11
N ASP A 339 -0.47 -0.56 -11.24
CA ASP A 339 0.45 0.58 -11.32
C ASP A 339 -0.21 1.90 -10.93
N LYS A 340 -1.54 1.96 -11.08
CA LYS A 340 -2.42 3.05 -10.70
C LYS A 340 -3.19 2.71 -9.44
N SER A 341 -3.08 3.58 -8.44
CA SER A 341 -4.11 3.67 -7.39
C SER A 341 -5.16 4.68 -7.83
N ILE A 342 -6.43 4.37 -7.58
CA ILE A 342 -7.49 5.40 -7.56
C ILE A 342 -7.61 6.04 -6.18
N CYS A 343 -6.81 5.59 -5.21
CA CYS A 343 -6.79 6.18 -3.90
C CYS A 343 -6.18 7.56 -3.93
N SER A 344 -6.51 8.30 -2.90
CA SER A 344 -6.07 9.64 -2.60
C SER A 344 -4.67 9.66 -1.96
N SER A 345 -4.16 10.89 -1.76
CA SER A 345 -2.76 11.25 -1.48
C SER A 345 -1.73 10.63 -2.43
N VAL A 346 -0.98 11.45 -3.18
CA VAL A 346 0.12 10.93 -4.01
C VAL A 346 1.45 10.95 -3.26
N CYS A 347 1.62 11.94 -2.38
CA CYS A 347 2.83 12.20 -1.60
C CYS A 347 2.44 12.70 -0.19
N PRO A 348 3.35 12.66 0.80
CA PRO A 348 3.12 13.29 2.10
C PRO A 348 2.77 14.77 1.93
N GLU A 349 1.78 15.24 2.70
CA GLU A 349 1.14 16.54 2.52
C GLU A 349 2.11 17.71 2.74
N ASN A 350 2.92 17.66 3.79
CA ASN A 350 3.82 18.76 4.14
C ASN A 350 5.27 18.52 3.65
N GLU A 351 5.73 17.27 3.59
CA GLU A 351 7.06 16.95 3.05
C GLU A 351 7.08 17.02 1.53
N GLY A 352 5.99 16.66 0.84
CA GLY A 352 5.98 16.51 -0.61
C GLY A 352 6.70 15.25 -1.09
N CYS A 353 6.85 15.12 -2.40
CA CYS A 353 7.39 13.94 -3.06
C CYS A 353 8.92 13.92 -3.01
N HIS A 354 9.54 12.80 -2.63
CA HIS A 354 10.99 12.68 -2.42
C HIS A 354 11.56 11.29 -2.69
#